data_AF-A0A087SGQ7-F1
#
_entry.id   AF-A0A087SGQ7-F1
#
_cell.length_a   1.000
_cell.length_b   1.000
_cell.length_c   1.000
_cell.angle_alpha   90.00
_cell.angle_beta   90.00
_cell.angle_gamma   90.00
#
_symmetry.space_group_name_H-M   'P 1'
#
loop_
_entity.id
_entity.type
_entity.pdbx_description
1 polymer ?
#
loop_
_entity_poly.entity_id
_entity_poly.type
_entity_poly.pdbx_seq_one_letter_code
_entity_poly.pdbx_strand_id
1 'polypeptide(L)'
;VKAFVEDNDLDGDVEYSQGVLTLRLGTKGTYVINKQAPNHQIWSSSPVSGPVRYDYIDGRWVYRRDGHDLLERLETEVKELTGLTIHLS
;
A
#
# COMPACT_ATOMS: atom_id res chain seq x y z
N VAL A 1 9.49 0.02 -0.06
CA VAL A 1 8.83 0.59 1.15
C VAL A 1 9.65 0.45 2.42
N LYS A 2 10.20 -0.73 2.77
CA LYS A 2 11.06 -0.86 3.97
C LYS A 2 12.25 0.11 3.97
N ALA A 3 13.08 0.07 2.92
CA ALA A 3 14.19 1.02 2.76
C ALA A 3 13.74 2.48 2.86
N PHE A 4 12.60 2.83 2.26
CA PHE A 4 12.04 4.19 2.37
C PHE A 4 11.73 4.60 3.82
N VAL A 5 11.20 3.70 4.66
CA VAL A 5 10.95 3.99 6.08
C VAL A 5 12.28 4.20 6.82
N GLU A 6 13.26 3.33 6.58
CA GLU A 6 14.58 3.37 7.23
C GLU A 6 15.41 4.61 6.80
N ASP A 7 15.48 4.89 5.50
CA ASP A 7 16.29 5.98 4.92
C ASP A 7 15.77 7.38 5.27
N ASN A 8 14.49 7.50 5.64
CA ASN A 8 13.85 8.78 5.97
C ASN A 8 13.58 8.93 7.48
N ASP A 9 14.13 8.04 8.31
CA ASP A 9 13.96 8.05 9.78
C ASP A 9 12.48 8.20 10.20
N LEU A 10 11.60 7.51 9.48
CA LEU A 10 10.18 7.52 9.78
C LEU A 10 9.92 6.63 10.99
N ASP A 11 9.15 7.14 11.96
CA ASP A 11 8.59 6.35 13.06
C ASP A 11 7.60 5.32 12.49
N GLY A 12 8.12 4.18 12.06
CA GLY A 12 7.37 3.20 11.31
C GLY A 12 8.08 1.85 11.23
N ASP A 13 7.32 0.83 10.81
CA ASP A 13 7.77 -0.54 10.72
C ASP A 13 7.14 -1.21 9.49
N VAL A 14 7.88 -2.13 8.87
CA VAL A 14 7.44 -2.85 7.68
C VAL A 14 7.64 -4.35 7.89
N GLU A 15 6.53 -5.07 7.90
CA GLU A 15 6.50 -6.51 8.13
C GLU A 15 5.83 -7.22 6.94
N TYR A 16 6.45 -8.28 6.43
CA TYR A 16 5.82 -9.15 5.44
C TYR A 16 5.81 -10.59 5.95
N SER A 17 4.62 -11.13 6.17
CA SER A 17 4.41 -12.48 6.68
C SER A 17 3.16 -13.10 6.10
N GLN A 18 3.25 -14.38 5.69
CA GLN A 18 2.11 -15.17 5.19
C GLN A 18 1.28 -14.47 4.08
N GLY A 19 1.95 -13.74 3.17
CA GLY A 19 1.28 -13.04 2.07
C GLY A 19 0.65 -11.69 2.46
N VAL A 20 0.83 -11.24 3.70
CA VAL A 20 0.37 -9.95 4.21
C VAL A 20 1.58 -9.04 4.42
N LEU A 21 1.57 -7.88 3.78
CA LEU A 21 2.46 -6.76 4.05
C LEU A 21 1.74 -5.79 4.99
N THR A 22 2.31 -5.53 6.16
CA THR A 22 1.85 -4.51 7.10
C THR A 22 2.88 -3.39 7.15
N LEU A 23 2.45 -2.17 6.81
CA LEU A 23 3.27 -0.96 6.89
C LEU A 23 2.66 -0.05 7.97
N ARG A 24 3.39 0.12 9.07
CA ARG A 24 3.04 1.01 10.19
C ARG A 24 3.80 2.31 9.99
N LEU A 25 3.10 3.45 10.07
CA LEU A 25 3.70 4.80 9.97
C LEU A 25 3.48 5.59 11.27
N GLY A 26 3.61 4.90 12.41
CA GLY A 26 3.42 5.48 13.73
C GLY A 26 2.01 6.02 13.91
N THR A 27 1.89 7.27 14.36
CA THR A 27 0.60 7.95 14.55
C THR A 27 -0.15 8.26 13.26
N LYS A 28 0.50 8.12 12.09
CA LYS A 28 -0.09 8.40 10.77
C LYS A 28 -0.97 7.26 10.24
N GLY A 29 -0.94 6.10 10.90
CA GLY A 29 -1.79 4.96 10.60
C GLY A 29 -1.05 3.73 10.11
N THR A 30 -1.81 2.72 9.67
CA THR A 30 -1.29 1.42 9.26
C THR A 30 -1.94 0.96 7.97
N TYR A 31 -1.11 0.56 7.03
CA TYR A 31 -1.52 -0.16 5.83
C TYR A 31 -1.45 -1.66 6.05
N VAL A 32 -2.44 -2.38 5.53
CA VAL A 32 -2.42 -3.85 5.46
C VAL A 32 -2.72 -4.26 4.02
N ILE A 33 -1.74 -4.84 3.33
CA ILE A 33 -1.85 -5.28 1.93
C ILE A 33 -1.71 -6.79 1.90
N ASN A 34 -2.77 -7.48 1.50
CA ASN A 34 -2.88 -8.94 1.56
C ASN A 34 -3.04 -9.55 0.16
N LYS A 35 -2.26 -10.59 -0.12
CA LYS A 35 -2.42 -11.47 -1.28
C LYS A 35 -3.59 -12.42 -1.08
N GLN A 36 -4.67 -12.21 -1.82
CA GLN A 36 -5.86 -13.05 -1.80
C GLN A 36 -5.84 -14.01 -2.98
N ALA A 37 -4.98 -15.04 -2.87
CA ALA A 37 -4.75 -16.02 -3.92
C ALA A 37 -6.04 -16.69 -4.44
N PRO A 38 -7.00 -17.13 -3.61
CA PRO A 38 -8.23 -17.76 -4.12
C PRO A 38 -9.08 -16.84 -5.01
N ASN A 39 -8.97 -15.53 -4.80
CA ASN A 39 -9.75 -14.53 -5.55
C ASN A 39 -8.96 -13.93 -6.71
N HIS A 40 -7.68 -14.27 -6.87
CA HIS A 40 -6.74 -13.58 -7.77
C HIS A 40 -6.71 -12.06 -7.55
N GLN A 41 -6.73 -11.63 -6.29
CA GLN A 41 -6.80 -10.23 -5.91
C GLN A 41 -5.70 -9.82 -4.94
N ILE A 42 -5.45 -8.51 -4.88
CA ILE A 42 -4.79 -7.87 -3.75
C ILE A 42 -5.84 -7.09 -2.96
N TRP A 43 -5.89 -7.27 -1.66
CA TRP A 43 -6.72 -6.45 -0.77
C TRP A 43 -5.83 -5.49 -0.02
N SER A 44 -6.14 -4.20 -0.08
CA SER A 44 -5.46 -3.15 0.67
C SER A 44 -6.41 -2.57 1.69
N SER A 45 -5.97 -2.41 2.93
CA SER A 45 -6.59 -1.54 3.92
C SER A 45 -5.68 -0.34 4.10
N SER A 46 -6.13 0.83 3.66
CA SER A 46 -5.45 2.11 3.83
C SER A 46 -5.96 2.84 5.08
N PRO A 47 -5.09 3.52 5.85
CA PRO A 47 -5.53 4.43 6.91
C PRO A 47 -6.16 5.72 6.38
N VAL A 48 -6.03 6.01 5.07
CA VAL A 48 -6.57 7.21 4.41
C VAL A 48 -7.88 6.89 3.69
N SER A 49 -7.88 5.87 2.82
CA SER A 49 -9.03 5.54 1.96
C SER A 49 -9.84 4.32 2.39
N GLY A 50 -9.39 3.62 3.43
CA GLY A 50 -10.04 2.39 3.88
C GLY A 50 -9.78 1.20 2.94
N PRO A 51 -10.67 0.19 2.94
CA PRO A 51 -10.44 -1.07 2.25
C PRO A 51 -10.75 -1.01 0.75
N VAL A 52 -9.84 -1.53 -0.06
CA VAL A 52 -9.95 -1.65 -1.52
C VAL A 52 -9.51 -3.03 -1.97
N ARG A 53 -10.15 -3.57 -3.02
CA ARG A 53 -9.79 -4.84 -3.66
C ARG A 53 -9.38 -4.56 -5.10
N TYR A 54 -8.19 -5.01 -5.46
CA TYR A 54 -7.59 -4.78 -6.77
C TYR A 54 -7.59 -6.07 -7.56
N ASP A 55 -7.98 -5.97 -8.82
CA ASP A 55 -7.89 -7.04 -9.81
C ASP A 55 -6.66 -6.82 -10.70
N TYR A 56 -6.06 -7.91 -11.19
CA TYR A 56 -4.95 -7.81 -12.12
C TYR A 56 -5.47 -7.62 -13.56
N ILE A 57 -5.23 -6.45 -14.14
CA ILE A 57 -5.70 -6.05 -15.46
C ILE A 57 -4.54 -5.40 -16.22
N ASP A 58 -4.20 -5.94 -17.39
CA ASP A 58 -3.17 -5.40 -18.29
C ASP A 58 -1.84 -5.08 -17.61
N GLY A 59 -1.36 -6.00 -16.77
CA GLY A 59 -0.07 -5.87 -16.09
C GLY A 59 -0.12 -5.11 -14.76
N ARG A 60 -1.28 -4.58 -14.37
CA ARG A 60 -1.45 -3.66 -13.23
C ARG A 60 -2.50 -4.13 -12.23
N TRP A 61 -2.42 -3.66 -10.99
CA TRP A 61 -3.40 -3.96 -9.94
C TRP A 61 -4.39 -2.81 -9.84
N VAL A 62 -5.58 -2.99 -10.40
CA VAL A 62 -6.54 -1.90 -10.64
C VAL A 62 -7.77 -2.03 -9.75
N TYR A 63 -8.19 -0.93 -9.13
CA TYR A 63 -9.49 -0.86 -8.47
C TYR A 63 -10.58 -0.55 -9.50
N ARG A 64 -11.47 -1.52 -9.76
CA ARG A 64 -12.45 -1.39 -10.86
C ARG A 64 -13.44 -0.25 -10.74
N ARG A 65 -13.67 0.29 -9.54
CA ARG A 65 -14.74 1.29 -9.33
C ARG A 65 -14.38 2.65 -9.90
N ASP A 66 -13.12 3.06 -9.79
CA ASP A 66 -12.63 4.36 -10.24
C ASP A 66 -11.37 4.26 -11.15
N GLY A 67 -10.82 3.06 -11.33
CA GLY A 67 -9.77 2.76 -12.29
C GLY A 67 -8.35 3.04 -11.82
N HIS A 68 -8.12 3.45 -10.56
CA HIS A 68 -6.77 3.75 -10.10
C HIS A 68 -5.91 2.49 -9.88
N ASP A 69 -4.59 2.64 -10.04
CA ASP A 69 -3.61 1.59 -9.76
C ASP A 69 -3.20 1.57 -8.27
N LEU A 70 -2.96 0.38 -7.73
CA LEU A 70 -2.54 0.16 -6.34
C LEU A 70 -1.27 0.92 -5.97
N LEU A 71 -0.24 0.88 -6.82
CA LEU A 71 1.06 1.50 -6.53
C LEU A 71 0.94 3.02 -6.59
N GLU A 72 0.29 3.56 -7.63
CA GLU A 72 0.03 5.00 -7.75
C GLU A 72 -0.77 5.53 -6.54
N ARG A 73 -1.78 4.77 -6.09
CA ARG A 73 -2.55 5.11 -4.89
C ARG A 73 -1.68 5.11 -3.64
N LEU A 74 -0.84 4.09 -3.47
CA LEU A 74 0.06 3.97 -2.33
C LEU A 74 1.09 5.11 -2.29
N GLU A 75 1.69 5.46 -3.44
CA GLU A 75 2.61 6.60 -3.55
C GLU A 75 1.94 7.92 -3.17
N THR A 76 0.73 8.16 -3.67
CA THR A 76 -0.05 9.37 -3.39
C THR A 76 -0.34 9.52 -1.90
N GLU A 77 -0.86 8.47 -1.27
CA GLU A 77 -1.24 8.53 0.14
C GLU A 77 -0.01 8.54 1.07
N VAL A 78 1.06 7.80 0.74
CA VAL A 78 2.30 7.87 1.52
C VAL A 78 2.87 9.29 1.48
N LYS A 79 2.82 9.96 0.32
CA LYS A 79 3.20 11.37 0.21
C LYS A 79 2.29 12.28 1.02
N GLU A 80 0.98 12.05 1.02
CA GLU A 80 0.03 12.82 1.85
C GLU A 80 0.33 12.68 3.34
N LEU A 81 0.62 11.47 3.83
CA LEU A 81 0.87 11.20 5.23
C LEU A 81 2.27 11.66 5.71
N THR A 82 3.29 11.47 4.89
CA THR A 82 4.69 11.67 5.29
C THR A 82 5.28 12.98 4.79
N GLY A 83 4.68 13.60 3.77
CA GLY A 83 5.25 14.73 3.03
C GLY A 83 6.39 14.34 2.09
N LEU A 84 6.77 13.05 2.04
CA LEU A 84 7.91 12.53 1.28
C LEU A 84 7.43 11.76 0.06
N THR A 85 8.15 11.89 -1.05
CA THR A 85 7.81 11.17 -2.29
C THR A 85 8.51 9.82 -2.30
N ILE A 86 7.76 8.78 -2.65
CA ILE A 86 8.27 7.43 -2.94
C ILE A 86 7.89 7.06 -4.37
N HIS A 87 8.77 6.33 -5.06
CA HIS A 87 8.51 5.76 -6.38
C HIS A 87 8.61 4.22 -6.27
N LEU A 88 7.56 3.52 -6.67
CA LEU A 88 7.35 2.08 -6.54
C LEU A 88 7.22 1.37 -7.90
N SER A 89 7.38 2.13 -9.00
CA SER A 89 7.42 1.62 -10.39
C SER A 89 8.80 1.10 -10.81
#